data_AF-A0A8S3YNY8-F1
#
_entry.id   AF-A0A8S3YNY8-F1
#
_cell.length_a   1.000
_cell.length_b   1.000
_cell.length_c   1.000
_cell.angle_alpha   90.00
_cell.angle_beta   90.00
_cell.angle_gamma   90.00
#
_symmetry.space_group_name_H-M   'P 1'
#
loop_
_entity.id
_entity.type
_entity.pdbx_description
1 polymer ?
#
loop_
_entity_poly.entity_id
_entity_poly.type
_entity_poly.pdbx_seq_one_letter_code
_entity_poly.pdbx_strand_id
1 'polypeptide(L)'
;MVAGTSSKTIVTVDPDTPEAHSLRQFGLHHSSLLSPELDFADNKDPDVETITNVLTVRAAQALQQDVSSSGQSGYGVMFAFLSQFDVDADTSTVLKQVCSRCRRRVYESSDYKCTNSSCTGEHTAHDEPPDMEYSITVSLTDHTGSLELCHLLPDVAEQMLGCKAREWPNLHSAEKTNIKWIYLLERARAVIKMKRVDDRTGARCFIHVLALEKADPQQLLDQGLTGS
;
A
#
# COMPACT_ATOMS: atom_id res chain seq x y z
N MET A 1 3.37 -22.61 -7.69
CA MET A 1 3.56 -22.83 -9.14
C MET A 1 4.57 -21.78 -9.60
N VAL A 2 5.75 -22.16 -10.08
CA VAL A 2 6.77 -21.20 -10.55
C VAL A 2 6.69 -21.19 -12.08
N ALA A 3 6.30 -20.05 -12.65
CA ALA A 3 6.32 -19.85 -14.10
C ALA A 3 7.67 -19.23 -14.48
N GLY A 4 8.42 -19.89 -15.35
CA GLY A 4 9.68 -19.37 -15.91
C GLY A 4 9.47 -18.90 -17.35
N THR A 5 10.10 -17.79 -17.72
CA THR A 5 10.08 -17.26 -19.09
C THR A 5 11.30 -17.73 -19.88
N SER A 6 11.11 -18.05 -21.16
CA SER A 6 12.18 -18.44 -22.10
C SER A 6 12.18 -17.50 -23.32
N SER A 7 13.16 -17.63 -24.22
CA SER A 7 13.24 -16.86 -25.47
C SER A 7 12.06 -17.05 -26.43
N LYS A 8 11.15 -17.99 -26.13
CA LYS A 8 9.93 -18.26 -26.90
C LYS A 8 8.65 -17.87 -26.15
N THR A 9 8.76 -17.31 -24.95
CA THR A 9 7.58 -16.93 -24.16
C THR A 9 6.98 -15.64 -24.70
N ILE A 10 5.66 -15.67 -24.94
CA ILE A 10 4.88 -14.50 -25.35
C ILE A 10 3.97 -14.12 -24.18
N VAL A 11 4.03 -12.87 -23.76
CA VAL A 11 3.13 -12.28 -22.76
C VAL A 11 2.18 -11.36 -23.51
N THR A 12 0.89 -11.65 -23.47
CA THR A 12 -0.16 -10.86 -24.11
C THR A 12 -0.94 -10.13 -23.02
N VAL A 13 -1.04 -8.80 -23.15
CA VAL A 13 -1.79 -7.96 -22.21
C VAL A 13 -3.27 -7.97 -22.58
N ASP A 14 -4.14 -8.26 -21.60
CA ASP A 14 -5.61 -8.32 -21.73
C ASP A 14 -6.10 -9.05 -22.99
N PRO A 15 -5.74 -10.34 -23.18
CA PRO A 15 -6.13 -11.06 -24.38
C PRO A 15 -7.66 -11.25 -24.41
N ASP A 16 -8.25 -11.17 -25.60
CA ASP A 16 -9.69 -11.34 -25.79
C ASP A 16 -10.06 -12.84 -25.74
N THR A 17 -10.04 -13.41 -24.54
CA THR A 17 -10.39 -14.80 -24.26
C THR A 17 -11.36 -14.90 -23.08
N PRO A 18 -12.21 -15.94 -23.01
CA PRO A 18 -13.16 -16.10 -21.91
C PRO A 18 -12.48 -16.24 -20.54
N GLU A 19 -11.27 -16.79 -20.49
CA GLU A 19 -10.48 -16.91 -19.26
C GLU A 19 -10.03 -15.54 -18.75
N ALA A 20 -9.51 -14.69 -19.65
CA ALA A 20 -9.13 -13.32 -19.30
C ALA A 20 -10.34 -12.49 -18.88
N HIS A 21 -11.48 -12.64 -19.58
CA HIS A 21 -12.73 -12.00 -19.20
C HIS A 21 -13.20 -12.46 -17.81
N SER A 22 -13.15 -13.76 -17.52
CA SER A 22 -13.52 -14.33 -16.22
C SER A 22 -12.60 -13.84 -15.10
N LEU A 23 -11.29 -13.78 -15.35
CA LEU A 23 -10.30 -13.27 -14.40
C LEU A 23 -10.52 -11.78 -14.12
N ARG A 24 -10.82 -10.99 -15.15
CA ARG A 24 -11.15 -9.57 -15.05
C ARG A 24 -12.44 -9.35 -14.24
N GLN A 25 -13.50 -10.09 -14.54
CA GLN A 25 -14.75 -10.04 -13.78
C GLN A 25 -14.51 -10.42 -12.31
N PHE A 26 -13.74 -11.48 -12.07
CA PHE A 26 -13.36 -11.88 -10.72
C PHE A 26 -12.61 -10.75 -10.01
N GLY A 27 -11.60 -10.14 -10.64
CA GLY A 27 -10.84 -9.02 -10.08
C GLY A 27 -11.68 -7.78 -9.81
N LEU A 28 -12.66 -7.46 -10.65
CA LEU A 28 -13.58 -6.34 -10.44
C LEU A 28 -14.49 -6.58 -9.23
N HIS A 29 -15.10 -7.78 -9.15
CA HIS A 29 -16.05 -8.13 -8.09
C HIS A 29 -15.37 -8.47 -6.75
N HIS A 30 -14.10 -8.88 -6.79
CA HIS A 30 -13.31 -9.28 -5.62
C HIS A 30 -12.11 -8.36 -5.39
N SER A 31 -12.13 -7.14 -5.93
CA SER A 31 -11.10 -6.11 -5.67
C SER A 31 -10.95 -5.79 -4.16
N SER A 32 -11.98 -6.09 -3.37
CA SER A 32 -11.93 -6.10 -1.90
C SER A 32 -10.89 -7.06 -1.31
N LEU A 33 -10.36 -8.04 -2.08
CA LEU A 33 -9.29 -8.95 -1.65
C LEU A 33 -7.89 -8.31 -1.65
N LEU A 34 -7.73 -7.15 -2.29
CA LEU A 34 -6.47 -6.39 -2.34
C LEU A 34 -6.40 -5.31 -1.26
N SER A 35 -7.47 -5.13 -0.49
CA SER A 35 -7.50 -4.19 0.63
C SER A 35 -8.41 -4.74 1.72
N PRO A 36 -8.00 -5.79 2.47
CA PRO A 36 -8.69 -6.15 3.69
C PRO A 36 -8.89 -4.91 4.56
N GLU A 37 -10.12 -4.79 5.01
CA GLU A 37 -10.60 -3.75 5.89
C GLU A 37 -9.92 -3.93 7.24
N LEU A 38 -8.83 -3.21 7.47
CA LEU A 38 -8.22 -3.21 8.78
C LEU A 38 -8.59 -1.88 9.44
N ASP A 39 -9.15 -1.97 10.63
CA ASP A 39 -9.24 -0.82 11.51
C ASP A 39 -7.80 -0.58 12.03
N PHE A 40 -7.12 0.40 11.41
CA PHE A 40 -5.66 0.57 11.48
C PHE A 40 -5.16 1.45 12.62
N ALA A 41 -6.04 2.12 13.35
CA ALA A 41 -5.68 2.93 14.49
C ALA A 41 -5.48 2.04 15.73
N ASP A 42 -4.37 1.30 15.76
CA ASP A 42 -3.89 0.69 17.00
C ASP A 42 -3.12 1.80 17.75
N ASN A 43 -3.65 2.29 18.87
CA ASN A 43 -3.03 3.32 19.73
C ASN A 43 -1.71 2.86 20.41
N LYS A 44 -1.01 1.87 19.84
CA LYS A 44 0.16 1.18 20.41
C LYS A 44 1.36 1.11 19.47
N ASP A 45 1.29 1.74 18.30
CA ASP A 45 2.46 1.78 17.43
C ASP A 45 3.58 2.59 18.10
N PRO A 46 4.83 2.08 18.09
CA PRO A 46 5.96 2.85 18.59
C PRO A 46 6.15 4.09 17.71
N ASP A 47 6.74 5.13 18.29
CA ASP A 47 7.09 6.32 17.54
C ASP A 47 8.05 5.95 16.39
N VAL A 48 7.79 6.51 15.20
CA VAL A 48 8.49 6.20 13.95
C VAL A 48 10.00 6.43 14.10
N GLU A 49 10.39 7.45 14.88
CA GLU A 49 11.79 7.77 15.16
C GLU A 49 12.52 6.70 15.97
N THR A 50 11.80 5.90 16.76
CA THR A 50 12.39 4.84 17.59
C THR A 50 12.69 3.56 16.80
N ILE A 51 12.13 3.42 15.60
CA ILE A 51 12.34 2.27 14.73
C ILE A 51 13.67 2.46 13.98
N THR A 52 14.71 1.77 14.41
CA THR A 52 16.08 1.90 13.86
C THR A 52 16.62 0.63 13.21
N ASN A 53 15.91 -0.49 13.34
CA ASN A 53 16.35 -1.79 12.80
C ASN A 53 16.36 -1.78 11.26
N VAL A 54 17.54 -1.73 10.65
CA VAL A 54 17.69 -1.70 9.19
C VAL A 54 17.55 -3.11 8.61
N LEU A 55 16.66 -3.25 7.62
CA LEU A 55 16.33 -4.50 6.96
C LEU A 55 16.65 -4.43 5.47
N THR A 56 17.24 -5.52 4.96
CA THR A 56 17.20 -5.82 3.52
C THR A 56 15.84 -6.40 3.15
N VAL A 57 15.49 -6.42 1.87
CA VAL A 57 14.24 -7.05 1.41
C VAL A 57 14.16 -8.51 1.83
N ARG A 58 15.26 -9.27 1.75
CA ARG A 58 15.28 -10.67 2.23
C ARG A 58 15.00 -10.77 3.72
N ALA A 59 15.56 -9.89 4.54
CA ALA A 59 15.28 -9.87 5.98
C ALA A 59 13.83 -9.48 6.27
N ALA A 60 13.27 -8.53 5.51
CA ALA A 60 11.87 -8.14 5.60
C ALA A 60 10.93 -9.30 5.22
N GLN A 61 11.25 -10.09 4.19
CA GLN A 61 10.49 -11.28 3.82
C GLN A 61 10.53 -12.37 4.90
N ALA A 62 11.67 -12.55 5.57
CA ALA A 62 11.76 -13.45 6.73
C ALA A 62 10.89 -12.94 7.89
N LEU A 63 10.95 -11.64 8.20
CA LEU A 63 10.10 -11.01 9.20
C LEU A 63 8.60 -11.17 8.84
N GLN A 64 8.23 -11.09 7.57
CA GLN A 64 6.86 -11.31 7.12
C GLN A 64 6.36 -12.72 7.48
N GLN A 65 7.20 -13.75 7.36
CA GLN A 65 6.89 -15.12 7.74
C GLN A 65 6.77 -15.28 9.26
N ASP A 66 7.65 -14.63 10.01
CA ASP A 66 7.64 -14.64 11.48
C ASP A 66 6.39 -13.93 12.05
N VAL A 67 6.00 -12.80 11.49
CA VAL A 67 4.75 -12.08 11.83
C VAL A 67 3.54 -12.95 11.50
N SER A 68 3.57 -13.63 10.34
CA SER A 68 2.50 -14.54 9.92
C SER A 68 2.35 -15.72 10.87
N SER A 69 3.38 -16.17 11.57
CA SER A 69 3.30 -17.30 12.52
C SER A 69 3.03 -16.86 13.96
N SER A 70 3.67 -15.80 14.43
CA SER A 70 3.60 -15.32 15.82
C SER A 70 2.39 -14.42 16.12
N GLY A 71 1.83 -13.75 15.11
CA GLY A 71 0.78 -12.75 15.26
C GLY A 71 1.24 -11.42 15.88
N GLN A 72 2.53 -11.29 16.24
CA GLN A 72 3.11 -10.04 16.71
C GLN A 72 3.45 -9.13 15.53
N SER A 73 3.28 -7.81 15.69
CA SER A 73 3.65 -6.86 14.64
C SER A 73 5.18 -6.74 14.53
N GLY A 74 5.70 -6.70 13.32
CA GLY A 74 7.11 -6.48 13.01
C GLY A 74 7.36 -5.04 12.54
N TYR A 75 8.54 -4.49 12.83
CA TYR A 75 8.93 -3.14 12.43
C TYR A 75 10.35 -3.12 11.87
N GLY A 76 10.63 -2.20 10.96
CA GLY A 76 11.98 -1.99 10.46
C GLY A 76 12.12 -0.79 9.53
N VAL A 77 13.35 -0.45 9.20
CA VAL A 77 13.73 0.59 8.25
C VAL A 77 14.33 -0.08 7.02
N MET A 78 13.94 0.35 5.84
CA MET A 78 14.48 -0.15 4.58
C MET A 78 15.04 1.00 3.76
N PHE A 79 16.20 0.77 3.17
CA PHE A 79 16.78 1.64 2.15
C PHE A 79 16.67 0.91 0.81
N ALA A 80 15.65 1.26 0.04
CA ALA A 80 15.28 0.52 -1.16
C ALA A 80 14.81 1.48 -2.25
N PHE A 81 14.88 1.03 -3.49
CA PHE A 81 14.26 1.72 -4.61
C PHE A 81 12.76 1.54 -4.56
N LEU A 82 12.02 2.62 -4.80
CA LEU A 82 10.58 2.55 -5.00
C LEU A 82 10.29 2.09 -6.43
N SER A 83 10.19 0.77 -6.63
CA SER A 83 10.26 0.12 -7.95
C SER A 83 8.91 0.00 -8.67
N GLN A 84 7.81 0.03 -7.93
CA GLN A 84 6.46 0.13 -8.49
C GLN A 84 5.68 1.21 -7.76
N PHE A 85 5.09 2.12 -8.54
CA PHE A 85 4.30 3.25 -8.08
C PHE A 85 3.30 3.62 -9.16
N ASP A 86 2.05 3.19 -8.99
CA ASP A 86 1.02 3.39 -10.00
C ASP A 86 -0.02 4.41 -9.51
N VAL A 87 0.29 5.68 -9.75
CA VAL A 87 -0.57 6.81 -9.38
C VAL A 87 -1.23 7.47 -10.59
N ASP A 88 -0.76 7.14 -11.79
CA ASP A 88 -1.32 7.51 -13.08
C ASP A 88 -2.44 6.56 -13.54
N ALA A 89 -2.69 5.48 -12.81
CA ALA A 89 -3.87 4.64 -12.95
C ALA A 89 -5.20 5.37 -12.64
N ASP A 90 -6.32 4.69 -12.88
CA ASP A 90 -7.66 5.20 -12.62
C ASP A 90 -7.80 5.73 -11.19
N THR A 91 -8.48 6.87 -11.02
CA THR A 91 -8.67 7.52 -9.71
C THR A 91 -9.23 6.59 -8.63
N SER A 92 -10.04 5.60 -9.01
CA SER A 92 -10.62 4.59 -8.11
C SER A 92 -9.60 3.58 -7.55
N THR A 93 -8.42 3.47 -8.17
CA THR A 93 -7.30 2.64 -7.69
C THR A 93 -6.43 3.38 -6.69
N VAL A 94 -6.32 4.71 -6.85
CA VAL A 94 -5.47 5.59 -6.04
C VAL A 94 -6.22 6.12 -4.82
N LEU A 95 -7.55 6.30 -4.93
CA LEU A 95 -8.39 6.87 -3.89
C LEU A 95 -9.44 5.86 -3.41
N LYS A 96 -9.77 5.93 -2.13
CA LYS A 96 -10.88 5.22 -1.51
C LYS A 96 -11.77 6.20 -0.75
N GLN A 97 -13.06 5.88 -0.72
CA GLN A 97 -14.04 6.55 0.13
C GLN A 97 -14.09 5.83 1.48
N VAL A 98 -14.05 6.57 2.57
CA VAL A 98 -14.04 6.04 3.94
C VAL A 98 -15.08 6.76 4.80
N CYS A 99 -15.57 6.07 5.82
CA CYS A 99 -16.41 6.69 6.84
C CYS A 99 -15.61 7.77 7.59
N SER A 100 -16.16 8.98 7.70
CA SER A 100 -15.55 10.11 8.43
C SER A 100 -15.11 9.76 9.86
N ARG A 101 -15.83 8.84 10.51
CA ARG A 101 -15.64 8.48 11.92
C ARG A 101 -14.70 7.31 12.13
N CYS A 102 -15.02 6.14 11.58
CA CYS A 102 -14.22 4.92 11.79
C CYS A 102 -13.17 4.67 10.71
N ARG A 103 -13.11 5.52 9.67
CA ARG A 103 -12.23 5.38 8.50
C ARG A 103 -12.37 4.06 7.74
N ARG A 104 -13.41 3.27 8.02
CA ARG A 104 -13.73 2.06 7.24
C ARG A 104 -14.17 2.45 5.84
N ARG A 105 -13.69 1.72 4.84
CA ARG A 105 -14.08 1.91 3.44
C ARG A 105 -15.59 1.82 3.29
N VAL A 106 -16.15 2.73 2.51
CA VAL A 106 -17.55 2.71 2.10
C VAL A 106 -17.63 2.59 0.58
N TYR A 107 -18.73 2.03 0.10
CA TYR A 107 -18.91 1.73 -1.32
C TYR A 107 -20.17 2.43 -1.85
N GLU A 108 -20.19 2.66 -3.16
CA GLU A 108 -21.38 3.19 -3.84
C GLU A 108 -22.59 2.25 -3.67
N SER A 109 -22.36 0.94 -3.61
CA SER A 109 -23.42 -0.07 -3.40
C SER A 109 -24.13 0.06 -2.05
N SER A 110 -23.49 0.67 -1.05
CA SER A 110 -24.09 0.99 0.24
C SER A 110 -24.53 2.45 0.33
N ASP A 111 -24.67 3.15 -0.80
CA ASP A 111 -24.98 4.58 -0.86
C ASP A 111 -23.96 5.41 -0.06
N TYR A 112 -22.70 4.96 -0.06
CA TYR A 112 -21.59 5.48 0.74
C TYR A 112 -21.84 5.49 2.26
N LYS A 113 -22.81 4.73 2.75
CA LYS A 113 -23.12 4.62 4.18
C LYS A 113 -22.22 3.60 4.85
N CYS A 114 -21.73 3.95 6.04
CA CYS A 114 -20.95 3.05 6.87
C CYS A 114 -21.84 1.92 7.41
N THR A 115 -21.44 0.67 7.13
CA THR A 115 -22.13 -0.55 7.59
C THR A 115 -21.50 -1.15 8.86
N ASN A 116 -20.45 -0.53 9.41
CA ASN A 116 -19.76 -1.01 10.59
C ASN A 116 -20.64 -0.85 11.84
N SER A 117 -21.11 -1.97 12.39
CA SER A 117 -21.91 -2.00 13.63
C SER A 117 -21.17 -1.48 14.86
N SER A 118 -19.84 -1.47 14.83
CA SER A 118 -18.98 -1.02 15.92
C SER A 118 -18.49 0.43 15.74
N CYS A 119 -18.98 1.15 14.73
CA CYS A 119 -18.66 2.56 14.55
C CYS A 119 -19.26 3.37 15.70
N THR A 120 -18.44 3.90 16.60
CA THR A 120 -18.88 4.61 17.80
C THR A 120 -19.38 6.01 17.43
N GLY A 121 -20.68 6.14 17.23
CA GLY A 121 -21.40 7.40 17.24
C GLY A 121 -22.66 7.24 18.07
N GLU A 122 -22.75 7.91 19.22
CA GLU A 122 -23.98 7.98 20.00
C GLU A 122 -25.08 8.59 19.13
N HIS A 123 -26.05 7.76 18.75
CA HIS A 123 -27.34 8.16 18.18
C HIS A 123 -27.33 8.89 16.83
N THR A 124 -27.92 8.20 15.85
CA THR A 124 -28.70 8.71 14.70
C THR A 124 -27.96 9.25 13.48
N ALA A 125 -28.34 8.65 12.34
CA ALA A 125 -28.17 9.06 10.94
C ALA A 125 -26.77 8.93 10.31
N HIS A 126 -26.67 7.95 9.41
CA HIS A 126 -25.57 7.65 8.49
C HIS A 126 -25.43 8.68 7.36
N ASP A 127 -25.59 9.98 7.64
CA ASP A 127 -25.75 11.03 6.61
C ASP A 127 -24.53 11.97 6.47
N GLU A 128 -23.46 11.77 7.26
CA GLU A 128 -22.21 12.46 6.97
C GLU A 128 -21.62 11.93 5.67
N PRO A 129 -21.23 12.81 4.73
CA PRO A 129 -20.59 12.38 3.49
C PRO A 129 -19.29 11.63 3.82
N PRO A 130 -18.92 10.63 3.01
CA PRO A 130 -17.65 9.94 3.20
C PRO A 130 -16.47 10.89 3.02
N ASP A 131 -15.41 10.62 3.78
CA ASP A 131 -14.11 11.22 3.56
C ASP A 131 -13.37 10.47 2.45
N MET A 132 -12.40 11.15 1.83
CA MET A 132 -11.57 10.59 0.76
C MET A 132 -10.14 10.44 1.25
N GLU A 133 -9.54 9.27 1.02
CA GLU A 133 -8.17 8.94 1.40
C GLU A 133 -7.40 8.30 0.24
N TYR A 134 -6.08 8.42 0.26
CA TYR A 134 -5.22 7.63 -0.61
C TYR A 134 -5.23 6.14 -0.23
N SER A 135 -5.16 5.29 -1.24
CA SER A 135 -5.12 3.83 -1.15
C SER A 135 -4.03 3.28 -2.06
N ILE A 136 -2.79 3.75 -1.87
CA ILE A 136 -1.67 3.46 -2.76
C ILE A 136 -0.84 2.29 -2.23
N THR A 137 -0.50 1.38 -3.13
CA THR A 137 0.51 0.34 -2.90
C THR A 137 1.78 0.65 -3.69
N VAL A 138 2.92 0.34 -3.08
CA VAL A 138 4.24 0.46 -3.71
C VAL A 138 5.02 -0.84 -3.57
N SER A 139 6.03 -1.02 -4.41
CA SER A 139 7.03 -2.08 -4.26
C SER A 139 8.38 -1.48 -3.90
N LEU A 140 9.05 -2.07 -2.90
CA LEU A 140 10.36 -1.66 -2.42
C LEU A 140 11.39 -2.71 -2.84
N THR A 141 12.40 -2.32 -3.62
CA THR A 141 13.40 -3.24 -4.18
C THR A 141 14.81 -2.86 -3.76
N ASP A 142 15.59 -3.84 -3.32
CA ASP A 142 17.02 -3.71 -3.11
C ASP A 142 17.78 -4.84 -3.83
N HIS A 143 19.08 -4.92 -3.60
CA HIS A 143 19.94 -5.96 -4.19
C HIS A 143 19.61 -7.40 -3.74
N THR A 144 18.76 -7.58 -2.73
CA THR A 144 18.35 -8.88 -2.19
C THR A 144 16.98 -9.35 -2.68
N GLY A 145 16.18 -8.48 -3.30
CA GLY A 145 14.88 -8.82 -3.90
C GLY A 145 13.89 -7.64 -3.97
N SER A 146 12.61 -7.95 -4.15
CA SER A 146 11.49 -6.99 -4.09
C SER A 146 10.49 -7.36 -2.99
N LEU A 147 10.04 -6.35 -2.25
CA LEU A 147 8.94 -6.42 -1.29
C LEU A 147 7.73 -5.71 -1.90
N GLU A 148 6.73 -6.49 -2.30
CA GLU A 148 5.59 -5.99 -3.07
C GLU A 148 4.39 -5.66 -2.18
N LEU A 149 3.44 -4.88 -2.71
CA LEU A 149 2.17 -4.54 -2.06
C LEU A 149 2.35 -3.87 -0.68
N CYS A 150 3.36 -3.01 -0.55
CA CYS A 150 3.55 -2.17 0.62
C CYS A 150 2.53 -1.03 0.60
N HIS A 151 1.61 -1.00 1.55
CA HIS A 151 0.55 0.00 1.63
C HIS A 151 1.06 1.30 2.25
N LEU A 152 0.99 2.41 1.52
CA LEU A 152 1.24 3.73 2.09
C LEU A 152 0.09 4.10 3.02
N LEU A 153 0.40 4.61 4.21
CA LEU A 153 -0.63 5.24 5.03
C LEU A 153 -1.14 6.51 4.35
N PRO A 154 -2.42 6.90 4.55
CA PRO A 154 -3.00 8.07 3.88
C PRO A 154 -2.17 9.34 4.07
N ASP A 155 -1.74 9.63 5.29
CA ASP A 155 -0.95 10.82 5.60
C ASP A 155 0.45 10.79 4.96
N VAL A 156 1.07 9.61 4.90
CA VAL A 156 2.36 9.40 4.24
C VAL A 156 2.23 9.63 2.73
N ALA A 157 1.13 9.15 2.13
CA ALA A 157 0.83 9.40 0.73
C ALA A 157 0.57 10.89 0.46
N GLU A 158 -0.19 11.59 1.31
CA GLU A 158 -0.40 13.04 1.17
C GLU A 158 0.92 13.82 1.25
N GLN A 159 1.80 13.46 2.19
CA GLN A 159 3.12 14.07 2.32
C GLN A 159 4.01 13.80 1.10
N MET A 160 4.03 12.57 0.61
CA MET A 160 4.80 12.17 -0.57
C MET A 160 4.29 12.86 -1.85
N LEU A 161 2.97 12.92 -2.03
CA LEU A 161 2.35 13.50 -3.24
C LEU A 161 2.26 15.02 -3.20
N GLY A 162 2.40 15.63 -2.01
CA GLY A 162 2.36 17.08 -1.81
C GLY A 162 0.96 17.70 -1.97
N CYS A 163 -0.12 16.90 -1.93
CA CYS A 163 -1.49 17.37 -2.02
C CYS A 163 -2.47 16.46 -1.26
N LYS A 164 -3.62 17.01 -0.87
CA LYS A 164 -4.65 16.25 -0.15
C LYS A 164 -5.38 15.28 -1.08
N ALA A 165 -5.88 14.17 -0.54
CA ALA A 165 -6.60 13.17 -1.34
C ALA A 165 -7.77 13.75 -2.15
N ARG A 166 -8.50 14.72 -1.58
CA ARG A 166 -9.61 15.45 -2.23
C ARG A 166 -9.18 16.33 -3.42
N GLU A 167 -7.91 16.72 -3.48
CA GLU A 167 -7.34 17.57 -4.54
C GLU A 167 -6.84 16.72 -5.72
N TRP A 168 -6.51 15.45 -5.48
CA TRP A 168 -5.99 14.52 -6.48
C TRP A 168 -6.81 14.43 -7.78
N PRO A 169 -8.17 14.37 -7.75
CA PRO A 169 -8.96 14.30 -8.98
C PRO A 169 -8.82 15.54 -9.87
N ASN A 170 -8.46 16.69 -9.28
CA ASN A 170 -8.34 17.97 -9.99
C ASN A 170 -6.97 18.16 -10.65
N LEU A 171 -5.98 17.32 -10.34
CA LEU A 171 -4.67 17.35 -10.99
C LEU A 171 -4.75 16.80 -12.41
N HIS A 172 -4.04 17.45 -13.34
CA HIS A 172 -3.90 16.96 -14.70
C HIS A 172 -3.06 15.68 -14.74
N SER A 173 -3.25 14.86 -15.78
CA SER A 173 -2.46 13.64 -15.99
C SER A 173 -0.96 13.92 -16.00
N ALA A 174 -0.52 15.01 -16.64
CA ALA A 174 0.89 15.42 -16.67
C ALA A 174 1.46 15.73 -15.28
N GLU A 175 0.67 16.32 -14.38
CA GLU A 175 1.09 16.61 -13.00
C GLU A 175 1.26 15.31 -12.20
N LYS A 176 0.29 14.39 -12.32
CA LYS A 176 0.36 13.05 -11.71
C LYS A 176 1.58 12.26 -12.20
N THR A 177 1.82 12.28 -13.51
CA THR A 177 2.99 11.66 -14.12
C THR A 177 4.29 12.29 -13.62
N ASN A 178 4.36 13.61 -13.47
CA ASN A 178 5.55 14.28 -12.93
C ASN A 178 5.83 13.82 -11.48
N ILE A 179 4.81 13.78 -10.63
CA ILE A 179 4.94 13.28 -9.26
C ILE A 179 5.43 11.82 -9.25
N LYS A 180 4.91 10.96 -10.13
CA LYS A 180 5.39 9.58 -10.29
C LYS A 180 6.90 9.55 -10.57
N TRP A 181 7.38 10.34 -11.53
CA TRP A 181 8.80 10.38 -11.89
C TRP A 181 9.72 10.95 -10.80
N ILE A 182 9.19 11.75 -9.88
CA ILE A 182 9.98 12.26 -8.74
C ILE A 182 10.40 11.12 -7.79
N TYR A 183 9.62 10.04 -7.70
CA TYR A 183 9.82 8.98 -6.71
C TYR A 183 10.08 7.60 -7.31
N LEU A 184 9.55 7.31 -8.49
CA LEU A 184 9.72 6.02 -9.14
C LEU A 184 11.20 5.79 -9.47
N LEU A 185 11.73 4.64 -9.05
CA LEU A 185 13.14 4.24 -9.16
C LEU A 185 14.12 5.16 -8.41
N GLU A 186 13.64 6.00 -7.52
CA GLU A 186 14.49 6.71 -6.57
C GLU A 186 14.72 5.87 -5.31
N ARG A 187 15.88 6.04 -4.69
CA ARG A 187 16.16 5.41 -3.40
C ARG A 187 15.41 6.14 -2.30
N ALA A 188 14.64 5.37 -1.53
CA ALA A 188 13.86 5.87 -0.41
C ALA A 188 14.30 5.20 0.90
N ARG A 189 14.20 5.96 1.98
CA ARG A 189 14.15 5.45 3.34
C ARG A 189 12.67 5.21 3.67
N ALA A 190 12.30 3.94 3.82
CA ALA A 190 10.96 3.52 4.18
C ALA A 190 10.96 2.93 5.59
N VAL A 191 10.12 3.45 6.49
CA VAL A 191 9.84 2.80 7.78
C VAL A 191 8.62 1.93 7.60
N ILE A 192 8.76 0.63 7.84
CA ILE A 192 7.72 -0.36 7.59
C ILE A 192 7.21 -1.01 8.88
N LYS A 193 5.92 -1.33 8.86
CA LYS A 193 5.21 -2.15 9.85
C LYS A 193 4.59 -3.34 9.17
N MET A 194 4.78 -4.53 9.74
CA MET A 194 4.16 -5.76 9.28
C MET A 194 3.16 -6.23 10.32
N LYS A 195 1.91 -6.48 9.93
CA LYS A 195 0.85 -6.93 10.84
C LYS A 195 0.12 -8.13 10.24
N ARG A 196 -0.03 -9.19 11.05
CA ARG A 196 -0.89 -10.32 10.70
C ARG A 196 -2.35 -9.91 10.85
N VAL A 197 -3.14 -10.31 9.87
CA VAL A 197 -4.59 -10.18 9.87
C VAL A 197 -5.16 -11.53 9.51
N ASP A 198 -6.07 -11.99 10.36
CA ASP A 198 -6.84 -13.19 10.10
C ASP A 198 -8.19 -12.79 9.53
N ASP A 199 -8.46 -13.20 8.28
CA ASP A 199 -9.75 -13.03 7.63
C ASP A 199 -10.38 -14.40 7.29
N ARG A 200 -11.57 -14.39 6.66
CA ARG A 200 -12.29 -15.61 6.28
C ARG A 200 -11.55 -16.45 5.22
N THR A 201 -10.61 -15.86 4.49
CA THR A 201 -9.81 -16.48 3.42
C THR A 201 -8.47 -17.01 3.92
N GLY A 202 -8.03 -16.58 5.11
CA GLY A 202 -6.84 -17.08 5.79
C GLY A 202 -6.08 -15.98 6.53
N ALA A 203 -4.94 -16.36 7.11
CA ALA A 203 -4.00 -15.42 7.71
C ALA A 203 -3.16 -14.76 6.62
N ARG A 204 -3.14 -13.42 6.58
CA ARG A 204 -2.32 -12.63 5.66
C ARG A 204 -1.49 -11.61 6.43
N CYS A 205 -0.28 -11.34 5.96
CA CYS A 205 0.58 -10.30 6.53
C CYS A 205 0.49 -9.04 5.67
N PHE A 206 0.07 -7.94 6.29
CA PHE A 206 0.01 -6.62 5.68
C PHE A 206 1.26 -5.83 5.98
N ILE A 207 1.79 -5.18 4.96
CA ILE A 207 2.98 -4.34 5.06
C ILE A 207 2.52 -2.89 4.90
N HIS A 208 2.75 -2.08 5.92
CA HIS A 208 2.45 -0.65 5.94
C HIS A 208 3.74 0.14 5.91
N VAL A 209 3.74 1.22 5.14
CA VAL A 209 4.80 2.21 5.15
C VAL A 209 4.36 3.34 6.08
N LEU A 210 5.00 3.42 7.25
CA LEU A 210 4.73 4.42 8.28
C LEU A 210 5.37 5.77 7.98
N ALA A 211 6.48 5.76 7.24
CA ALA A 211 7.15 6.95 6.73
C ALA A 211 7.91 6.59 5.47
N LEU A 212 7.96 7.53 4.52
CA LEU A 212 8.67 7.36 3.25
C LEU A 212 9.30 8.69 2.84
N GLU A 213 10.61 8.69 2.71
CA GLU A 213 11.39 9.87 2.34
C GLU A 213 12.47 9.48 1.34
N LYS A 214 12.94 10.45 0.53
CA LYS A 214 14.12 10.22 -0.30
C LYS A 214 15.32 9.94 0.61
N ALA A 215 16.09 8.91 0.29
CA ALA A 215 17.24 8.55 1.10
C ALA A 215 18.35 9.60 0.96
N ASP A 216 18.87 10.07 2.10
CA ASP A 216 20.05 10.94 2.12
C ASP A 216 21.29 10.15 1.65
N PRO A 217 22.08 10.67 0.69
CA PRO A 217 23.36 10.09 0.31
C PRO A 217 24.28 9.71 1.49
N GLN A 218 24.29 10.49 2.58
CA GLN A 218 25.11 10.18 3.76
C GLN A 218 24.62 8.92 4.48
N GLN A 219 23.31 8.78 4.67
CA GLN A 219 22.72 7.59 5.27
C GLN A 219 22.98 6.35 4.42
N LEU A 220 22.95 6.48 3.09
CA LEU A 220 23.28 5.38 2.17
C LEU A 220 24.74 4.95 2.28
N LEU A 221 25.67 5.89 2.51
CA LEU A 221 27.09 5.61 2.74
C LEU A 221 27.31 4.87 4.06
N ASP A 222 26.67 5.32 5.14
CA ASP A 222 26.77 4.69 6.46
C ASP A 222 26.25 3.25 6.45
N GLN A 223 25.26 2.96 5.59
CA GLN A 223 24.71 1.63 5.38
C GLN A 223 25.49 0.80 4.33
N GLY A 224 26.55 1.35 3.72
CA GLY A 224 27.36 0.66 2.71
C GLY A 224 26.62 0.39 1.39
N LEU A 225 25.56 1.13 1.10
CA LEU A 225 24.65 0.87 -0.02
C LEU A 225 25.02 1.60 -1.32
N THR A 226 26.12 2.34 -1.39
CA THR A 226 26.50 3.08 -2.62
C THR A 226 26.99 2.14 -3.72
N GLY A 227 26.09 1.80 -4.62
CA GLY A 227 26.33 1.11 -5.88
C GLY A 227 25.49 1.78 -6.96
N SER A 228 26.20 2.32 -7.95
CA SER A 228 25.78 3.11 -9.12
C SER A 228 24.52 2.65 -9.83
#